data_AF-A0A1Y4EH37-F1
#
_entry.id   AF-A0A1Y4EH37-F1
#
_cell.length_a   1.000
_cell.length_b   1.000
_cell.length_c   1.000
_cell.angle_alpha   90.00
_cell.angle_beta   90.00
_cell.angle_gamma   90.00
#
_symmetry.space_group_name_H-M   'P 1'
#
loop_
_entity.id
_entity.type
_entity.pdbx_description
1 polymer ?
#
loop_
_entity_poly.entity_id
_entity_poly.type
_entity_poly.pdbx_seq_one_letter_code
_entity_poly.pdbx_strand_id
1 'polypeptide(L)'
;MIEITAEIRALIDKAAAGVELAGDEYIDPADGLIHCKKCGGQRQTVVPCFGKPGYFMPRCVCQCQREAEEQRKAAEERQRRMERIKRRKAQGLQDRYLYDYTFANDNGQNPLMDKARAYVENWKEAYRNNTGLLLFGDVGTGKSFFAGCIANALLDRDVPVL
;
A
#
# COMPACT_ATOMS: atom_id res chain seq x y z
N MET A 1 19.92 24.76 -8.37
CA MET A 1 19.58 24.62 -9.80
C MET A 1 20.78 25.06 -10.60
N ILE A 2 21.14 24.33 -11.65
CA ILE A 2 22.23 24.73 -12.55
C ILE A 2 21.72 25.91 -13.38
N GLU A 3 22.56 26.92 -13.53
CA GLU A 3 22.25 28.07 -14.38
C GLU A 3 22.32 27.65 -15.85
N ILE A 4 21.24 27.90 -16.61
CA ILE A 4 21.16 27.50 -18.02
C ILE A 4 21.92 28.55 -18.83
N THR A 5 23.20 28.28 -19.10
CA THR A 5 24.02 29.10 -19.99
C THR A 5 23.61 28.89 -21.46
N ALA A 6 24.03 29.79 -22.35
CA ALA A 6 23.75 29.68 -23.78
C ALA A 6 24.25 28.36 -24.40
N GLU A 7 25.39 27.85 -23.92
CA GLU A 7 25.95 26.55 -24.34
C GLU A 7 25.05 25.38 -23.91
N ILE A 8 24.56 25.41 -22.67
CA ILE A 8 23.62 24.41 -22.15
C ILE A 8 22.31 24.50 -22.94
N ARG A 9 21.82 25.70 -23.24
CA ARG A 9 20.57 25.89 -23.99
C ARG A 9 20.67 25.33 -25.41
N ALA A 10 21.76 25.59 -26.12
CA ALA A 10 21.98 25.03 -27.46
C ALA A 10 22.02 23.49 -27.45
N LEU A 11 22.56 22.90 -26.37
CA LEU A 11 22.59 21.45 -26.18
C LEU A 11 21.19 20.88 -25.88
N ILE A 12 20.39 21.57 -25.06
CA ILE A 12 19.00 21.22 -24.78
C ILE A 12 18.16 21.27 -26.07
N ASP A 13 18.21 22.37 -26.82
CA ASP A 13 17.41 22.55 -28.03
C ASP A 13 17.76 21.50 -29.09
N LYS A 14 19.04 21.16 -29.23
CA LYS A 14 19.50 20.07 -30.11
C LYS A 14 18.95 18.71 -29.67
N ALA A 15 18.89 18.45 -28.37
CA ALA A 15 18.33 17.22 -27.84
C ALA A 15 16.81 17.15 -28.00
N ALA A 16 16.12 18.28 -27.81
CA ALA A 16 14.66 18.39 -27.91
C ALA A 16 14.13 18.11 -29.33
N ALA A 17 14.91 18.43 -30.37
CA ALA A 17 14.52 18.27 -31.78
C ALA A 17 14.20 16.82 -32.22
N GLY A 18 14.54 15.82 -31.41
CA GLY A 18 14.27 14.39 -31.70
C GLY A 18 13.54 13.64 -30.59
N VAL A 19 12.98 14.32 -29.60
CA VAL A 19 12.34 13.66 -28.45
C VAL A 19 10.85 13.42 -28.73
N GLU A 20 10.43 12.16 -28.58
CA GLU A 20 9.03 11.79 -28.53
C GLU A 20 8.47 12.10 -27.13
N LEU A 21 7.53 13.05 -27.06
CA LEU A 21 6.90 13.47 -25.82
C LEU A 21 5.73 12.55 -25.46
N ALA A 22 5.58 12.22 -24.18
CA ALA A 22 4.36 11.57 -23.72
C ALA A 22 3.17 12.53 -23.79
N GLY A 23 1.95 12.00 -23.88
CA GLY A 23 0.73 12.82 -24.05
C GLY A 23 0.51 13.88 -22.96
N ASP A 24 1.06 13.67 -21.77
CA ASP A 24 1.00 14.57 -20.62
C ASP A 24 2.25 15.47 -20.45
N GLU A 25 3.04 15.63 -21.51
CA GLU A 25 4.32 16.37 -21.53
C GLU A 25 4.34 17.52 -22.54
N TYR A 26 5.03 18.60 -22.18
CA TYR A 26 5.33 19.72 -23.07
C TYR A 26 6.78 20.16 -22.87
N ILE A 27 7.35 20.86 -23.86
CA ILE A 27 8.65 21.52 -23.71
C ILE A 27 8.40 22.96 -23.28
N ASP A 28 8.95 23.37 -22.15
CA ASP A 28 8.81 24.74 -21.67
C ASP A 28 9.74 25.68 -22.45
N PRO A 29 9.26 26.75 -23.10
CA PRO A 29 10.13 27.68 -23.82
C PRO A 29 11.19 28.33 -22.94
N ALA A 30 10.91 28.54 -21.65
CA ALA A 30 11.78 29.26 -20.72
C ALA A 30 13.11 28.53 -20.48
N ASP A 31 13.08 27.21 -20.29
CA ASP A 31 14.27 26.41 -20.03
C ASP A 31 14.58 25.36 -21.13
N GLY A 32 13.64 25.09 -22.03
CA GLY A 32 13.78 24.13 -23.12
C GLY A 32 13.62 22.68 -22.68
N LEU A 33 13.28 22.45 -21.41
CA LEU A 33 13.18 21.12 -20.81
C LEU A 33 11.76 20.58 -20.92
N ILE A 34 11.62 19.30 -20.65
CA ILE A 34 10.32 18.63 -20.65
C ILE A 34 9.63 18.81 -19.30
N HIS A 35 8.40 19.28 -19.33
CA HIS A 35 7.55 19.58 -18.18
C HIS A 35 6.25 18.76 -18.21
N CYS A 36 5.66 18.58 -17.04
CA CYS A 36 4.37 17.94 -16.89
C CYS A 36 3.23 18.94 -17.18
N LYS A 37 2.30 18.60 -18.08
CA LYS A 37 1.10 19.41 -18.35
C LYS A 37 0.19 19.60 -17.14
N LYS A 38 0.23 18.67 -16.16
CA LYS A 38 -0.69 18.66 -15.01
C LYS A 38 -0.21 19.55 -13.86
N CYS A 39 1.06 19.45 -13.47
CA CYS A 39 1.61 20.20 -12.33
C CYS A 39 2.66 21.25 -12.71
N GLY A 40 3.03 21.37 -14.00
CA GLY A 40 4.12 22.24 -14.45
C GLY A 40 5.52 21.81 -14.01
N GLY A 41 5.63 20.73 -13.21
CA GLY A 41 6.91 20.25 -12.70
C GLY A 41 7.82 19.67 -13.79
N GLN A 42 9.13 19.85 -13.60
CA GLN A 42 10.17 19.33 -14.49
C GLN A 42 10.15 17.80 -14.54
N ARG A 43 10.10 17.26 -15.76
CA ARG A 43 10.25 15.84 -16.11
C ARG A 43 11.56 15.54 -16.81
N GLN A 44 12.38 16.56 -17.00
CA GLN A 44 13.74 16.44 -17.46
C GLN A 44 14.56 17.47 -16.70
N THR A 45 15.82 17.13 -16.42
CA THR A 45 16.77 18.08 -15.86
C THR A 45 18.08 17.97 -16.61
N VAL A 46 19.01 18.88 -16.36
CA VAL A 46 20.36 18.84 -16.90
C VAL A 46 21.33 18.52 -15.77
N VAL A 47 22.20 17.55 -16.00
CA VAL A 47 23.24 17.16 -15.03
C VAL A 47 24.59 17.14 -15.74
N PRO A 48 25.66 17.71 -15.15
CA PRO A 48 27.00 17.64 -15.71
C PRO A 48 27.51 16.20 -15.67
N CYS A 49 28.24 15.81 -16.70
CA CYS A 49 28.94 14.53 -16.72
C CYS A 49 30.10 14.58 -15.72
N PHE A 50 30.02 13.81 -14.63
CA PHE A 50 31.13 13.71 -13.69
C PHE A 50 32.31 12.98 -14.35
N GLY A 51 33.47 13.64 -14.42
CA GLY A 51 34.70 13.08 -14.99
C GLY A 51 34.82 13.13 -16.52
N LYS A 52 33.85 13.73 -17.23
CA LYS A 52 33.93 13.98 -18.68
C LYS A 52 33.35 15.36 -19.01
N PRO A 53 33.88 16.09 -20.01
CA PRO A 53 33.23 17.31 -20.47
C PRO A 53 31.85 16.98 -21.07
N GLY A 54 30.84 17.77 -20.71
CA GLY A 54 29.49 17.66 -21.26
C GLY A 54 28.38 17.56 -20.21
N TYR A 55 27.16 17.50 -20.71
CA TYR A 55 25.94 17.40 -19.92
C TYR A 55 25.06 16.27 -20.44
N PHE A 56 24.29 15.65 -19.56
CA PHE A 56 23.24 14.71 -19.94
C PHE A 56 21.90 15.14 -19.34
N MET A 57 20.81 14.69 -19.97
CA MET A 57 19.47 15.17 -19.69
C MET A 57 18.55 14.02 -19.26
N PRO A 58 18.67 13.53 -18.01
CA PRO A 58 17.86 12.42 -17.53
C PRO A 58 16.40 12.83 -17.36
N ARG A 59 15.51 11.83 -17.45
CA ARG A 59 14.09 11.98 -17.13
C ARG A 59 13.91 12.02 -15.61
N CYS A 60 13.04 12.89 -15.14
CA CYS A 60 12.72 13.10 -13.74
C CYS A 60 11.27 12.74 -13.46
N VAL A 61 11.01 12.24 -12.25
CA VAL A 61 9.66 11.90 -11.80
C VAL A 61 9.04 13.14 -11.17
N CYS A 62 8.06 13.71 -11.84
CA CYS A 62 7.27 14.83 -11.30
C CYS A 62 6.35 14.36 -10.17
N GLN A 63 5.81 15.29 -9.38
CA GLN A 63 4.91 14.99 -8.26
C GLN A 63 3.73 14.10 -8.66
N CYS A 64 3.08 14.38 -9.80
CA CYS A 64 1.95 13.58 -10.27
C CYS A 64 2.32 12.12 -10.55
N GLN A 65 3.53 11.87 -11.07
CA GLN A 65 4.00 10.51 -11.33
C GLN A 65 4.38 9.79 -10.02
N ARG A 66 4.96 10.50 -9.05
CA ARG A 66 5.25 9.95 -7.72
C ARG A 66 3.96 9.50 -7.03
N GLU A 67 2.96 10.38 -6.98
CA GLU A 67 1.66 10.09 -6.38
C GLU A 67 0.96 8.90 -7.07
N ALA A 68 0.99 8.84 -8.41
CA ALA A 68 0.43 7.72 -9.16
C ALA A 68 1.15 6.40 -8.86
N GLU A 69 2.48 6.44 -8.77
CA GLU A 69 3.29 5.26 -8.43
C GLU A 69 3.04 4.81 -6.98
N GLU A 70 2.94 5.73 -6.03
CA GLU A 70 2.62 5.45 -4.63
C GLU A 70 1.23 4.82 -4.50
N GLN A 71 0.22 5.36 -5.18
CA GLN A 71 -1.12 4.79 -5.21
C GLN A 71 -1.12 3.38 -5.78
N ARG A 72 -0.38 3.15 -6.89
CA ARG A 72 -0.23 1.81 -7.47
C ARG A 72 0.42 0.84 -6.49
N LYS A 73 1.54 1.24 -5.85
CA LYS A 73 2.23 0.42 -4.84
C LYS A 73 1.33 0.10 -3.65
N ALA A 74 0.59 1.08 -3.14
CA ALA A 74 -0.34 0.89 -2.02
C ALA A 74 -1.50 -0.05 -2.39
N ALA A 75 -2.01 0.02 -3.63
CA ALA A 75 -3.04 -0.89 -4.12
C ALA A 75 -2.50 -2.33 -4.26
N GLU A 76 -1.30 -2.50 -4.83
CA GLU A 76 -0.63 -3.80 -4.94
C GLU A 76 -0.34 -4.41 -3.56
N GLU A 77 0.13 -3.61 -2.59
CA GLU A 77 0.37 -4.07 -1.22
C GLU A 77 -0.93 -4.50 -0.55
N ARG A 78 -2.00 -3.72 -0.71
CA ARG A 78 -3.34 -4.08 -0.21
C ARG A 78 -3.83 -5.38 -0.83
N GLN A 79 -3.66 -5.57 -2.13
CA GLN A 79 -4.05 -6.81 -2.81
C GLN A 79 -3.25 -8.01 -2.28
N ARG A 80 -1.92 -7.89 -2.18
CA ARG A 80 -1.05 -8.93 -1.62
C ARG A 80 -1.43 -9.28 -0.19
N ARG A 81 -1.78 -8.27 0.63
CA ARG A 81 -2.28 -8.49 2.00
C ARG A 81 -3.58 -9.30 2.00
N MET A 82 -4.54 -8.93 1.17
CA MET A 82 -5.82 -9.65 1.06
C MET A 82 -5.63 -11.09 0.59
N GLU A 83 -4.74 -11.33 -0.39
CA GLU A 83 -4.41 -12.67 -0.86
C GLU A 83 -3.75 -13.53 0.23
N ARG A 84 -2.85 -12.95 1.03
CA ARG A 84 -2.26 -13.64 2.19
C ARG A 84 -3.31 -14.03 3.22
N ILE A 85 -4.21 -13.12 3.58
CA ILE A 85 -5.31 -13.38 4.51
C ILE A 85 -6.19 -14.50 3.97
N LYS A 86 -6.58 -14.44 2.68
CA LYS A 86 -7.39 -15.48 2.04
C LYS A 86 -6.71 -16.86 2.09
N ARG A 87 -5.41 -16.92 1.81
CA ARG A 87 -4.63 -18.15 1.90
C ARG A 87 -4.57 -18.70 3.33
N ARG A 88 -4.36 -17.82 4.32
CA ARG A 88 -4.36 -18.22 5.74
C ARG A 88 -5.73 -18.66 6.23
N LYS A 89 -6.83 -18.01 5.80
CA LYS A 89 -8.20 -18.47 6.09
C LYS A 89 -8.43 -19.87 5.51
N ALA A 90 -8.02 -20.13 4.27
CA ALA A 90 -8.14 -21.46 3.67
C ALA A 90 -7.33 -22.56 4.39
N GLN A 91 -6.21 -22.20 5.01
CA GLN A 91 -5.42 -23.12 5.84
C GLN A 91 -5.99 -23.27 7.26
N GLY A 92 -6.41 -22.15 7.86
CA GLY A 92 -6.86 -21.95 9.24
C GLY A 92 -8.27 -22.43 9.54
N LEU A 93 -9.15 -22.30 8.56
CA LEU A 93 -10.59 -22.45 8.67
C LEU A 93 -11.04 -23.31 7.48
N GLN A 94 -10.83 -24.62 7.58
CA GLN A 94 -11.13 -25.56 6.48
C GLN A 94 -12.63 -25.60 6.15
N ASP A 95 -13.47 -25.42 7.18
CA ASP A 95 -14.92 -25.39 7.03
C ASP A 95 -15.44 -24.01 6.64
N ARG A 96 -16.18 -23.95 5.52
CA ARG A 96 -16.70 -22.69 4.95
C ARG A 96 -17.63 -21.93 5.89
N TYR A 97 -18.40 -22.62 6.73
CA TYR A 97 -19.32 -21.96 7.67
C TYR A 97 -18.57 -21.12 8.73
N LEU A 98 -17.30 -21.43 8.99
CA LEU A 98 -16.47 -20.65 9.92
C LEU A 98 -16.08 -19.29 9.34
N TYR A 99 -16.17 -19.07 8.03
CA TYR A 99 -15.88 -17.77 7.43
C TYR A 99 -16.92 -16.72 7.83
N ASP A 100 -18.15 -17.15 8.09
CA ASP A 100 -19.26 -16.29 8.50
C ASP A 100 -19.25 -16.01 10.01
N TYR A 101 -18.34 -16.61 10.77
CA TYR A 101 -18.20 -16.36 12.20
C TYR A 101 -17.41 -15.06 12.41
N THR A 102 -18.10 -13.95 12.24
CA THR A 102 -17.55 -12.60 12.38
C THR A 102 -18.34 -11.80 13.40
N PHE A 103 -17.69 -10.81 14.02
CA PHE A 103 -18.37 -9.90 14.95
C PHE A 103 -19.53 -9.12 14.32
N ALA A 104 -19.55 -8.97 12.99
CA ALA A 104 -20.64 -8.32 12.26
C ALA A 104 -21.90 -9.20 12.17
N ASN A 105 -21.73 -10.52 12.22
CA ASN A 105 -22.82 -11.49 12.19
C ASN A 105 -23.27 -11.91 13.60
N ASP A 106 -22.74 -11.26 14.64
CA ASP A 106 -23.20 -11.47 16.02
C ASP A 106 -24.61 -10.90 16.20
N ASN A 107 -25.49 -11.69 16.83
CA ASN A 107 -26.88 -11.29 17.06
C ASN A 107 -27.04 -10.37 18.29
N GLY A 108 -25.94 -10.07 18.99
CA GLY A 108 -25.89 -9.18 20.15
C GLY A 108 -26.52 -9.77 21.41
N GLN A 109 -26.97 -11.03 21.40
CA GLN A 109 -27.59 -11.67 22.57
C GLN A 109 -26.57 -12.10 23.61
N ASN A 110 -25.31 -12.29 23.22
CA ASN A 110 -24.25 -12.72 24.13
C ASN A 110 -23.45 -11.51 24.66
N PRO A 111 -23.66 -11.08 25.92
CA PRO A 111 -22.92 -9.95 26.50
C PRO A 111 -21.42 -10.23 26.66
N LEU A 112 -20.99 -11.49 26.58
CA LEU A 112 -19.57 -11.84 26.62
C LEU A 112 -18.85 -11.50 25.33
N MET A 113 -19.55 -11.22 24.22
CA MET A 113 -18.92 -10.93 22.93
C MET A 113 -18.03 -9.68 22.99
N ASP A 114 -18.31 -8.75 23.90
CA ASP A 114 -17.45 -7.59 24.12
C ASP A 114 -16.09 -7.99 24.72
N LYS A 115 -16.03 -9.09 25.49
CA LYS A 115 -14.75 -9.64 25.95
C LYS A 115 -13.94 -10.23 24.80
N ALA A 116 -14.59 -10.85 23.82
CA ALA A 116 -13.91 -11.31 22.60
C ALA A 116 -13.33 -10.13 21.81
N ARG A 117 -14.10 -9.05 21.64
CA ARG A 117 -13.62 -7.81 21.00
C ARG A 117 -12.42 -7.23 21.74
N ALA A 118 -12.52 -7.05 23.06
CA ALA A 118 -11.44 -6.54 23.89
C ALA A 118 -10.19 -7.42 23.85
N TYR A 119 -10.34 -8.75 23.79
CA TYR A 119 -9.22 -9.68 23.65
C TYR A 119 -8.49 -9.50 22.31
N VAL A 120 -9.24 -9.37 21.21
CA VAL A 120 -8.66 -9.15 19.88
C VAL A 120 -7.98 -7.78 19.82
N GLU A 121 -8.60 -6.73 20.34
CA GLU A 121 -8.02 -5.38 20.43
C GLU A 121 -6.69 -5.37 21.18
N ASN A 122 -6.62 -6.07 22.32
CA ASN A 122 -5.43 -6.16 23.17
C ASN A 122 -4.54 -7.38 22.86
N TRP A 123 -4.68 -7.99 21.67
CA TRP A 123 -3.98 -9.23 21.32
C TRP A 123 -2.46 -9.19 21.54
N LYS A 124 -1.82 -8.06 21.22
CA LYS A 124 -0.35 -7.92 21.39
C LYS A 124 0.08 -8.09 22.85
N GLU A 125 -0.68 -7.54 23.77
CA GLU A 125 -0.43 -7.65 25.21
C GLU A 125 -0.79 -9.04 25.71
N ALA A 126 -1.96 -9.56 25.30
CA ALA A 126 -2.38 -10.92 25.63
C ALA A 126 -1.35 -11.97 25.19
N TYR A 127 -0.80 -11.84 23.98
CA TYR A 127 0.26 -12.71 23.47
C TYR A 127 1.55 -12.60 24.28
N ARG A 128 2.00 -11.36 24.57
CA ARG A 128 3.21 -11.12 25.37
C ARG A 128 3.11 -11.70 26.78
N ASN A 129 1.93 -11.64 27.37
CA ASN A 129 1.66 -12.09 28.74
C ASN A 129 1.15 -13.55 28.79
N ASN A 130 1.15 -14.29 27.67
CA ASN A 130 0.62 -15.66 27.55
C ASN A 130 -0.81 -15.81 28.08
N THR A 131 -1.65 -14.79 27.87
CA THR A 131 -3.04 -14.77 28.32
C THR A 131 -3.97 -15.35 27.26
N GLY A 132 -4.64 -16.45 27.61
CA GLY A 132 -5.67 -17.10 26.79
C GLY A 132 -7.08 -16.96 27.38
N LEU A 133 -8.09 -17.32 26.58
CA LEU A 133 -9.48 -17.40 27.03
C LEU A 133 -9.94 -18.86 27.09
N LEU A 134 -10.66 -19.21 28.16
CA LEU A 134 -11.33 -20.50 28.30
C LEU A 134 -12.84 -20.29 28.18
N LEU A 135 -13.48 -21.05 27.29
CA LEU A 135 -14.90 -20.93 26.99
C LEU A 135 -15.65 -22.14 27.57
N PHE A 136 -16.47 -21.90 28.58
CA PHE A 136 -17.30 -22.91 29.24
C PHE A 136 -18.79 -22.71 28.93
N GLY A 137 -19.54 -23.81 28.89
CA GLY A 137 -21.00 -23.80 28.71
C GLY A 137 -21.51 -25.03 27.94
N ASP A 138 -22.82 -25.24 27.95
CA ASP A 138 -23.48 -26.40 27.34
C ASP A 138 -23.39 -26.44 25.81
N VAL A 139 -23.74 -27.57 25.20
CA VAL A 139 -23.79 -27.69 23.74
C VAL A 139 -24.79 -26.67 23.17
N GLY A 140 -24.42 -25.99 22.09
CA GLY A 140 -25.29 -25.00 21.43
C GLY A 140 -25.20 -23.57 21.98
N THR A 141 -24.39 -23.29 23.01
CA THR A 141 -24.24 -21.93 23.60
C THR A 141 -23.35 -20.97 22.80
N GLY A 142 -23.02 -21.28 21.55
CA GLY A 142 -22.25 -20.37 20.68
C GLY A 142 -20.75 -20.26 20.97
N LYS A 143 -20.16 -21.16 21.77
CA LYS A 143 -18.70 -21.17 22.04
C LYS A 143 -17.84 -21.22 20.78
N SER A 144 -18.21 -22.07 19.81
CA SER A 144 -17.49 -22.17 18.53
C SER A 144 -17.64 -20.89 17.69
N PHE A 145 -18.81 -20.24 17.74
CA PHE A 145 -19.02 -18.94 17.10
C PHE A 145 -18.14 -17.87 17.72
N PHE A 146 -18.06 -17.83 19.05
CA PHE A 146 -17.19 -16.91 19.80
C PHE A 146 -15.71 -17.09 19.43
N ALA A 147 -15.20 -18.33 19.45
CA ALA A 147 -13.83 -18.63 19.06
C ALA A 147 -13.57 -18.30 17.58
N GLY A 148 -14.53 -18.59 16.69
CA GLY A 148 -14.46 -18.26 15.27
C GLY A 148 -14.39 -16.75 15.01
N CYS A 149 -15.16 -15.94 15.76
CA CYS A 149 -15.09 -14.48 15.68
C CYS A 149 -13.70 -13.95 16.03
N ILE A 150 -13.09 -14.48 17.10
CA ILE A 150 -11.72 -14.13 17.49
C ILE A 150 -10.74 -14.54 16.39
N ALA A 151 -10.83 -15.78 15.91
CA ALA A 151 -9.92 -16.32 14.89
C ALA A 151 -9.99 -15.51 13.59
N ASN A 152 -11.20 -15.22 13.08
CA ASN A 152 -11.37 -14.41 11.88
C ASN A 152 -10.82 -12.99 12.04
N ALA A 153 -11.08 -12.35 13.19
CA ALA A 153 -10.61 -11.00 13.43
C ALA A 153 -9.08 -10.91 13.59
N LEU A 154 -8.43 -11.95 14.14
CA LEU A 154 -6.97 -12.07 14.18
C LEU A 154 -6.40 -12.31 12.78
N LEU A 155 -7.01 -13.19 11.99
CA LEU A 155 -6.62 -13.44 10.60
C LEU A 155 -6.74 -12.18 9.73
N ASP A 156 -7.77 -11.35 9.92
CA ASP A 156 -7.94 -10.07 9.23
C ASP A 156 -6.86 -9.04 9.59
N ARG A 157 -6.18 -9.24 10.73
CA ARG A 157 -5.00 -8.48 11.17
C ARG A 157 -3.67 -9.13 10.73
N ASP A 158 -3.72 -10.15 9.88
CA ASP A 158 -2.58 -10.95 9.43
C ASP A 158 -1.86 -11.68 10.58
N VAL A 159 -2.59 -12.09 11.62
CA VAL A 159 -2.09 -12.96 12.70
C VAL A 159 -2.46 -14.42 12.38
N PRO A 160 -1.49 -15.35 12.38
CA PRO A 160 -1.80 -16.78 12.20
C PRO A 160 -2.49 -17.35 13.45
N VAL A 161 -3.46 -18.23 13.25
CA VAL A 161 -4.29 -18.84 14.31
C VAL A 161 -4.20 -20.38 14.33
N LEU A 162 -3.27 -20.95 13.55
CA LEU A 162 -2.87 -22.36 13.54
C LEU A 162 -1.36 -22.47 13.80
#